data_AF-A0A1M5HWC5-F1
#
_entry.id   AF-A0A1M5HWC5-F1
#
_cell.length_a   1.000
_cell.length_b   1.000
_cell.length_c   1.000
_cell.angle_alpha   90.00
_cell.angle_beta   90.00
_cell.angle_gamma   90.00
#
_symmetry.space_group_name_H-M   'P 1'
#
loop_
_entity.id
_entity.type
_entity.pdbx_description
1 polymer ?
#
loop_
_entity_poly.entity_id
_entity_poly.type
_entity_poly.pdbx_seq_one_letter_code
_entity_poly.pdbx_strand_id
1 'polypeptide(L)'
;MEVEKIKNLEQNKAFKRSFFSKSVWRKYALFPPALVLFVALFGVVYLYNMDQLISYYCIPFLVVLLLATIWFKSTRKYLINQELNNGESFQICLVLPLKKEKGIQYKVFTPGANRLNRYFLEKKQKELLNDPGKYQTLAENLKDRQVVELENEGVCITVEKQKMRWLSPRPMTNVDEYIVYYKNNIVSSISNRDMRRYL
;
A
#
# COMPACT_ATOMS: atom_id res chain seq x y z
N MET A 1 10.67 -3.03 -24.58
CA MET A 1 9.21 -2.93 -24.84
C MET A 1 8.36 -2.95 -23.57
N GLU A 2 8.74 -3.65 -22.49
CA GLU A 2 7.97 -3.66 -21.22
C GLU A 2 8.14 -2.38 -20.36
N VAL A 3 9.28 -1.71 -20.45
CA VAL A 3 9.59 -0.51 -19.64
C VAL A 3 8.63 0.66 -19.91
N GLU A 4 8.28 0.90 -21.18
CA GLU A 4 7.34 1.96 -21.56
C GLU A 4 5.93 1.69 -21.06
N LYS A 5 5.49 0.43 -21.15
CA LYS A 5 4.20 -0.03 -20.60
C LYS A 5 4.13 0.22 -19.09
N ILE A 6 5.20 -0.06 -18.36
CA ILE A 6 5.28 0.18 -16.91
C ILE A 6 5.30 1.69 -16.61
N LYS A 7 6.01 2.50 -17.38
CA LYS A 7 5.97 3.97 -17.25
C LYS A 7 4.56 4.53 -17.52
N ASN A 8 3.83 3.97 -18.47
CA ASN A 8 2.45 4.36 -18.75
C ASN A 8 1.52 3.97 -17.58
N LEU A 9 1.74 2.82 -16.95
CA LEU A 9 1.02 2.42 -15.72
C LEU A 9 1.29 3.36 -14.55
N GLU A 10 2.53 3.82 -14.38
CA GLU A 10 2.90 4.81 -13.36
C GLU A 10 2.19 6.15 -13.55
N GLN A 11 1.77 6.49 -14.78
CA GLN A 11 1.00 7.71 -15.06
C GLN A 11 -0.51 7.49 -14.97
N ASN A 12 -0.97 6.24 -15.05
CA ASN A 12 -2.39 5.91 -15.06
C ASN A 12 -3.06 6.19 -13.70
N LYS A 13 -3.99 7.17 -13.70
CA LYS A 13 -4.76 7.57 -12.52
C LYS A 13 -5.63 6.45 -11.96
N ALA A 14 -6.19 5.60 -12.81
CA ALA A 14 -7.05 4.48 -12.38
C ALA A 14 -6.23 3.43 -11.60
N PHE A 15 -5.02 3.15 -12.08
CA PHE A 15 -4.09 2.24 -11.42
C PHE A 15 -3.70 2.78 -10.04
N LYS A 16 -3.19 4.02 -9.96
CA LYS A 16 -2.84 4.67 -8.68
C LYS A 16 -3.99 4.67 -7.68
N ARG A 17 -5.21 4.97 -8.14
CA ARG A 17 -6.41 5.01 -7.29
C ARG A 17 -6.69 3.69 -6.58
N SER A 18 -6.40 2.56 -7.23
CA SER A 18 -6.60 1.23 -6.63
C SER A 18 -5.70 1.02 -5.40
N PHE A 19 -4.47 1.54 -5.42
CA PHE A 19 -3.53 1.46 -4.30
C PHE A 19 -3.92 2.39 -3.16
N PHE A 20 -4.18 3.66 -3.47
CA PHE A 20 -4.57 4.65 -2.47
C PHE A 20 -5.92 4.34 -1.81
N SER A 21 -6.85 3.70 -2.55
CA SER A 21 -8.14 3.33 -1.98
C SER A 21 -8.05 2.37 -0.78
N LYS A 22 -6.97 1.57 -0.69
CA LYS A 22 -6.72 0.65 0.42
C LYS A 22 -6.01 1.34 1.59
N SER A 23 -5.06 2.23 1.30
CA SER A 23 -4.30 2.96 2.34
C SER A 23 -5.16 4.00 3.06
N VAL A 24 -6.14 4.60 2.36
CA VAL A 24 -6.97 5.69 2.88
C VAL A 24 -7.75 5.32 4.15
N TRP A 25 -8.12 4.05 4.33
CA TRP A 25 -8.79 3.56 5.56
C TRP A 25 -7.95 3.69 6.84
N ARG A 26 -6.62 3.81 6.72
CA ARG A 26 -5.73 4.01 7.88
C ARG A 26 -5.63 5.47 8.32
N LYS A 27 -6.22 6.41 7.56
CA LYS A 27 -6.15 7.83 7.89
C LYS A 27 -7.18 8.18 8.97
N TYR A 28 -6.70 8.80 10.05
CA TYR A 28 -7.54 9.29 11.15
C TYR A 28 -8.65 10.26 10.70
N ALA A 29 -8.48 10.93 9.56
CA ALA A 29 -9.47 11.85 8.98
C ALA A 29 -10.82 11.18 8.59
N LEU A 30 -10.89 9.85 8.49
CA LEU A 30 -12.16 9.13 8.26
C LEU A 30 -12.93 8.82 9.55
N PHE A 31 -12.31 9.00 10.71
CA PHE A 31 -12.91 8.65 11.99
C PHE A 31 -14.07 9.58 12.39
N PRO A 32 -13.98 10.92 12.26
CA PRO A 32 -15.09 11.81 12.59
C PRO A 32 -16.39 11.52 11.84
N PRO A 33 -16.41 11.40 10.50
CA PRO A 33 -17.65 11.09 9.79
C PRO A 33 -18.17 9.68 10.10
N ALA A 34 -17.29 8.72 10.41
CA ALA A 34 -17.69 7.38 10.82
C ALA A 34 -18.35 7.37 12.21
N LEU A 35 -17.84 8.16 13.17
CA LEU A 35 -18.46 8.31 14.49
C LEU A 35 -19.85 8.95 14.40
N VAL A 36 -19.99 10.01 13.59
CA VAL A 36 -21.30 10.66 13.40
C VAL A 36 -22.31 9.68 12.77
N LEU A 37 -21.89 8.89 11.79
CA LEU A 37 -22.73 7.81 11.24
C LEU A 37 -23.13 6.79 12.30
N PHE A 38 -22.20 6.41 13.17
CA PHE A 38 -22.47 5.44 14.23
C PHE A 38 -23.49 5.98 15.25
N VAL A 39 -23.34 7.23 15.69
CA VAL A 39 -24.29 7.89 16.60
C VAL A 39 -25.67 8.03 15.95
N ALA A 40 -25.72 8.43 14.67
CA ALA A 40 -26.98 8.54 13.94
C ALA A 40 -27.70 7.18 13.84
N LEU A 41 -26.96 6.11 13.51
CA LEU A 41 -27.50 4.75 13.44
C LEU A 41 -27.98 4.28 14.82
N PHE A 42 -27.20 4.53 15.88
CA PHE A 42 -27.58 4.19 17.24
C PHE A 42 -28.87 4.91 17.68
N GLY A 43 -29.02 6.18 17.30
CA GLY A 43 -30.26 6.93 17.54
C GLY A 43 -31.48 6.33 16.84
N VAL A 44 -31.33 5.86 15.59
CA VAL A 44 -32.41 5.16 14.87
C VAL A 44 -32.76 3.83 15.56
N VAL A 45 -31.76 3.05 15.97
CA VAL A 45 -31.99 1.78 16.70
C VAL A 45 -32.62 2.02 18.07
N TYR A 46 -32.24 3.09 18.76
CA TYR A 46 -32.85 3.47 20.03
C TYR A 46 -34.33 3.82 19.86
N LEU A 47 -34.68 4.58 18.82
CA LEU A 47 -36.07 4.89 18.48
C LEU A 47 -36.85 3.65 18.01
N TYR A 48 -36.17 2.69 17.37
CA TYR A 48 -36.74 1.38 17.05
C TYR A 48 -37.17 0.63 18.31
N ASN A 49 -36.30 0.55 19.32
CA ASN A 49 -36.61 -0.12 20.57
C ASN A 49 -37.73 0.54 21.38
N MET A 50 -38.02 1.82 21.12
CA MET A 50 -39.10 2.56 21.76
C MET A 50 -40.40 2.57 20.94
N ASP A 51 -40.49 1.78 19.86
CA ASP A 51 -41.60 1.77 18.90
C ASP A 51 -41.91 3.15 18.26
N GLN A 52 -40.92 4.04 18.19
CA GLN A 52 -41.04 5.42 17.71
C GLN A 52 -40.42 5.68 16.33
N LEU A 53 -40.19 4.65 15.52
CA LEU A 53 -39.59 4.79 14.17
C LEU A 53 -40.36 5.73 13.24
N ILE A 54 -41.69 5.65 13.29
CA ILE A 54 -42.58 6.43 12.41
C ILE A 54 -42.83 7.83 13.00
N SER A 55 -42.24 8.13 14.17
CA SER A 55 -42.39 9.42 14.82
C SER A 55 -41.54 10.51 14.15
N TYR A 56 -41.97 11.75 14.30
CA TYR A 56 -41.22 12.94 13.90
C TYR A 56 -39.81 12.99 14.51
N TYR A 57 -39.59 12.31 15.65
CA TYR A 57 -38.28 12.19 16.29
C TYR A 57 -37.25 11.42 15.46
N CYS A 58 -37.65 10.58 14.50
CA CYS A 58 -36.72 9.85 13.62
C CYS A 58 -36.13 10.73 12.51
N ILE A 59 -36.85 11.80 12.12
CA ILE A 59 -36.44 12.72 11.04
C ILE A 59 -35.03 13.31 11.26
N PRO A 60 -34.69 13.90 12.44
CA PRO A 60 -33.35 14.46 12.64
C PRO A 60 -32.24 13.40 12.49
N PHE A 61 -32.45 12.16 12.95
CA PHE A 61 -31.46 11.10 12.81
C PHE A 61 -31.27 10.67 11.35
N LEU A 62 -32.34 10.61 10.55
CA LEU A 62 -32.24 10.31 9.12
C LEU A 62 -31.51 11.43 8.36
N VAL A 63 -31.79 12.69 8.68
CA VAL A 63 -31.10 13.84 8.08
C VAL A 63 -29.60 13.81 8.43
N VAL A 64 -29.25 13.59 9.70
CA VAL A 64 -27.85 13.48 10.14
C VAL A 64 -27.16 12.30 9.46
N LEU A 65 -27.83 11.14 9.34
CA LEU A 65 -27.30 9.96 8.66
C LEU A 65 -26.99 10.29 7.19
N LEU A 66 -27.94 10.93 6.49
CA LEU A 66 -27.76 11.33 5.09
C LEU A 66 -26.56 12.29 4.95
N LEU A 67 -26.50 13.36 5.75
CA LEU A 67 -25.39 14.32 5.73
C LEU A 67 -24.04 13.64 6.03
N ALA A 68 -24.01 12.76 7.03
CA ALA A 68 -22.80 12.04 7.41
C ALA A 68 -22.34 11.06 6.33
N THR A 69 -23.25 10.40 5.60
CA THR A 69 -22.87 9.54 4.47
C THR A 69 -22.26 10.33 3.32
N ILE A 70 -22.84 11.49 2.98
CA ILE A 70 -22.29 12.41 1.97
C ILE A 70 -20.91 12.88 2.41
N TRP A 71 -20.77 13.30 3.66
CA TRP A 71 -19.52 13.77 4.22
C TRP A 71 -18.44 12.68 4.23
N PHE A 72 -18.78 11.45 4.62
CA PHE A 72 -17.88 10.30 4.59
C PHE A 72 -17.38 10.02 3.16
N LYS A 73 -18.30 9.95 2.19
CA LYS A 73 -17.99 9.69 0.78
C LYS A 73 -17.13 10.79 0.18
N SER A 74 -17.43 12.05 0.50
CA SER A 74 -16.66 13.22 0.06
C SER A 74 -15.25 13.21 0.63
N THR A 75 -15.11 13.00 1.95
CA THR A 75 -13.81 12.93 2.64
C THR A 75 -12.94 11.82 2.08
N ARG A 76 -13.49 10.62 1.87
CA ARG A 76 -12.76 9.51 1.24
C ARG A 76 -12.28 9.88 -0.17
N LYS A 77 -13.15 10.47 -0.99
CA LYS A 77 -12.78 10.89 -2.35
C LYS A 77 -11.71 11.98 -2.34
N TYR A 78 -11.81 12.95 -1.43
CA TYR A 78 -10.84 14.02 -1.25
C TYR A 78 -9.47 13.49 -0.88
N LEU A 79 -9.38 12.60 0.13
CA LEU A 79 -8.10 12.03 0.57
C LEU A 79 -7.39 11.24 -0.54
N ILE A 80 -8.15 10.48 -1.34
CA ILE A 80 -7.62 9.76 -2.50
C ILE A 80 -7.11 10.75 -3.55
N ASN A 81 -7.90 11.77 -3.88
CA ASN A 81 -7.53 12.76 -4.90
C ASN A 81 -6.33 13.60 -4.47
N GLN A 82 -6.20 13.92 -3.18
CA GLN A 82 -5.05 14.62 -2.63
C GLN A 82 -3.77 13.80 -2.81
N GLU A 83 -3.81 12.49 -2.52
CA GLU A 83 -2.65 11.61 -2.75
C GLU A 83 -2.31 11.44 -4.23
N LEU A 84 -3.31 11.45 -5.11
CA LEU A 84 -3.11 11.39 -6.56
C LEU A 84 -2.51 12.67 -7.15
N ASN A 85 -2.86 13.83 -6.59
CA ASN A 85 -2.42 15.13 -7.06
C ASN A 85 -1.11 15.59 -6.43
N ASN A 86 -0.70 14.99 -5.31
CA ASN A 86 0.66 15.16 -4.80
C ASN A 86 1.63 14.69 -5.88
N GLY A 87 2.40 15.61 -6.46
CA GLY A 87 3.33 15.37 -7.58
C GLY A 87 4.53 14.49 -7.25
N GLU A 88 4.43 13.68 -6.21
CA GLU A 88 5.47 12.76 -5.79
C GLU A 88 5.47 11.53 -6.69
N SER A 89 6.67 10.98 -6.88
CA SER A 89 6.93 9.90 -7.79
C SER A 89 6.35 8.58 -7.23
N PHE A 90 5.20 8.19 -7.77
CA PHE A 90 4.71 6.81 -7.70
C PHE A 90 5.53 5.96 -8.67
N GLN A 91 6.33 5.04 -8.13
CA GLN A 91 7.28 4.25 -8.92
C GLN A 91 7.02 2.76 -8.75
N ILE A 92 7.12 2.04 -9.86
CA ILE A 92 7.06 0.57 -9.88
C ILE A 92 8.50 0.07 -10.00
N CYS A 93 8.96 -0.66 -8.99
CA CYS A 93 10.31 -1.19 -8.91
C CYS A 93 10.30 -2.71 -9.07
N LEU A 94 11.26 -3.24 -9.85
CA LEU A 94 11.53 -4.67 -9.89
C LEU A 94 12.21 -5.11 -8.59
N VAL A 95 11.86 -6.30 -8.12
CA VAL A 95 12.30 -6.81 -6.83
C VAL A 95 12.97 -8.17 -7.01
N LEU A 96 14.13 -8.33 -6.39
CA LEU A 96 14.84 -9.61 -6.35
C LEU A 96 14.93 -10.15 -4.92
N PRO A 97 14.73 -11.46 -4.71
CA PRO A 97 14.90 -12.09 -3.41
C PRO A 97 16.38 -12.19 -3.06
N LEU A 98 16.80 -11.65 -1.92
CA LEU A 98 18.21 -11.65 -1.50
C LEU A 98 18.56 -12.92 -0.71
N LYS A 99 17.92 -13.11 0.44
CA LYS A 99 18.17 -14.24 1.35
C LYS A 99 16.95 -14.49 2.23
N LYS A 100 16.78 -15.74 2.65
CA LYS A 100 15.76 -16.14 3.63
C LYS A 100 16.47 -16.50 4.93
N GLU A 101 16.20 -15.76 6.00
CA GLU A 101 16.72 -16.05 7.34
C GLU A 101 15.58 -16.12 8.34
N LYS A 102 15.54 -17.18 9.15
CA LYS A 102 14.55 -17.34 10.24
C LYS A 102 13.07 -17.10 9.81
N GLY A 103 12.71 -17.52 8.59
CA GLY A 103 11.36 -17.35 8.04
C GLY A 103 11.05 -15.95 7.48
N ILE A 104 12.03 -15.04 7.51
CA ILE A 104 11.95 -13.69 6.96
C ILE A 104 12.63 -13.67 5.58
N GLN A 105 11.95 -13.16 4.56
CA GLN A 105 12.51 -13.03 3.22
C GLN A 105 12.92 -11.58 2.96
N TYR A 106 14.22 -11.37 2.78
CA TYR A 106 14.80 -10.09 2.42
C TYR A 106 14.75 -9.92 0.91
N LYS A 107 14.34 -8.74 0.46
CA LYS A 107 14.23 -8.40 -0.95
C LYS A 107 14.92 -7.09 -1.26
N VAL A 108 15.48 -6.97 -2.46
CA VAL A 108 16.22 -5.80 -2.93
C VAL A 108 15.49 -5.17 -4.12
N PHE A 109 15.43 -3.84 -4.13
CA PHE A 109 14.91 -3.06 -5.24
C PHE A 109 15.64 -1.71 -5.33
N THR A 110 15.45 -0.98 -6.43
CA THR A 110 16.02 0.38 -6.60
C THR A 110 14.92 1.34 -7.05
N PRO A 111 14.74 2.52 -6.44
CA PRO A 111 13.76 3.52 -6.88
C PRO A 111 14.25 4.41 -8.06
N GLY A 112 15.55 4.38 -8.39
CA GLY A 112 16.16 5.25 -9.40
C GLY A 112 15.93 4.90 -10.88
N ALA A 113 16.80 5.42 -11.75
CA ALA A 113 16.73 5.18 -13.20
C ALA A 113 16.82 3.70 -13.59
N ASN A 114 17.51 2.89 -12.78
CA ASN A 114 17.70 1.46 -12.99
C ASN A 114 16.59 0.58 -12.35
N ARG A 115 15.45 1.17 -11.95
CA ARG A 115 14.37 0.47 -11.21
C ARG A 115 13.76 -0.75 -11.90
N LEU A 116 13.88 -0.85 -13.22
CA LEU A 116 13.39 -2.00 -14.01
C LEU A 116 14.54 -2.81 -14.62
N ASN A 117 15.80 -2.44 -14.36
CA ASN A 117 16.95 -3.12 -14.93
C ASN A 117 17.36 -4.30 -14.04
N ARG A 118 16.96 -5.50 -14.47
CA ARG A 118 17.26 -6.75 -13.78
C ARG A 118 18.75 -7.01 -13.64
N TYR A 119 19.55 -6.79 -14.70
CA TYR A 119 21.00 -7.02 -14.67
C TYR A 119 21.71 -6.14 -13.65
N PHE A 120 21.27 -4.88 -13.51
CA PHE A 120 21.80 -3.97 -12.51
C PHE A 120 21.51 -4.46 -11.09
N LEU A 121 20.26 -4.89 -10.84
CA LEU A 121 19.85 -5.43 -9.54
C LEU A 121 20.56 -6.75 -9.20
N GLU A 122 20.76 -7.64 -10.17
CA GLU A 122 21.50 -8.90 -9.96
C GLU A 122 22.97 -8.66 -9.63
N LYS A 123 23.62 -7.67 -10.27
CA LYS A 123 25.00 -7.28 -9.93
C LYS A 123 25.07 -6.75 -8.50
N LYS A 124 24.16 -5.84 -8.13
CA LYS A 124 24.09 -5.26 -6.78
C LYS A 124 23.74 -6.29 -5.71
N GLN A 125 22.87 -7.24 -6.02
CA GLN A 125 22.55 -8.37 -5.16
C GLN A 125 23.80 -9.21 -4.87
N LYS A 126 24.61 -9.54 -5.88
CA LYS A 126 25.86 -10.30 -5.70
C LYS A 126 26.86 -9.53 -4.85
N GLU A 127 27.01 -8.23 -5.08
CA GLU A 127 27.85 -7.35 -4.25
C GLU A 127 27.42 -7.39 -2.77
N LEU A 128 26.12 -7.33 -2.49
CA LEU A 128 25.57 -7.40 -1.12
C LEU A 128 25.72 -8.78 -0.47
N LEU A 129 25.66 -9.86 -1.24
CA LEU A 129 25.87 -11.20 -0.72
C LEU A 129 27.34 -11.48 -0.40
N ASN A 130 28.26 -10.81 -1.10
CA ASN A 130 29.70 -10.95 -0.90
C ASN A 130 30.23 -10.14 0.30
N ASP A 131 29.47 -9.17 0.81
CA ASP A 131 29.82 -8.35 1.98
C ASP A 131 28.84 -8.59 3.15
N PRO A 132 29.09 -9.61 3.99
CA PRO A 132 28.19 -9.99 5.08
C PRO A 132 28.07 -8.93 6.19
N GLY A 133 29.09 -8.07 6.36
CA GLY A 133 29.10 -7.02 7.39
C GLY A 133 28.04 -5.94 7.11
N LYS A 134 27.95 -5.48 5.85
CA LYS A 134 26.91 -4.53 5.43
C LYS A 134 25.51 -5.11 5.61
N TYR A 135 25.31 -6.38 5.22
CA TYR A 135 24.01 -7.03 5.35
C TYR A 135 23.52 -7.11 6.80
N GLN A 136 24.39 -7.43 7.76
CA GLN A 136 24.00 -7.55 9.18
C GLN A 136 23.55 -6.21 9.76
N THR A 137 24.28 -5.12 9.49
CA THR A 137 23.85 -3.77 9.92
C THR A 137 22.51 -3.36 9.30
N LEU A 138 22.25 -3.76 8.05
CA LEU A 138 20.97 -3.49 7.37
C LEU A 138 19.84 -4.32 7.96
N ALA A 139 20.09 -5.59 8.30
CA ALA A 139 19.10 -6.46 8.93
C ALA A 139 18.67 -5.97 10.31
N GLU A 140 19.59 -5.33 11.07
CA GLU A 140 19.26 -4.69 12.34
C GLU A 140 18.39 -3.44 12.14
N ASN A 141 18.77 -2.56 11.21
CA ASN A 141 17.99 -1.35 10.88
C ASN A 141 16.59 -1.67 10.30
N LEU A 142 16.44 -2.82 9.64
CA LEU A 142 15.16 -3.33 9.11
C LEU A 142 14.22 -3.89 10.19
N LYS A 143 14.67 -4.11 11.43
CA LYS A 143 13.75 -4.47 12.52
C LYS A 143 12.79 -3.33 12.84
N ASP A 144 13.28 -2.09 12.72
CA ASP A 144 12.54 -0.87 13.07
C ASP A 144 11.86 -0.21 11.86
N ARG A 145 12.34 -0.46 10.63
CA ARG A 145 11.82 0.16 9.39
C ARG A 145 11.41 -0.87 8.33
N GLN A 146 10.37 -0.57 7.55
CA GLN A 146 9.91 -1.43 6.44
C GLN A 146 10.82 -1.38 5.20
N VAL A 147 11.57 -0.28 5.05
CA VAL A 147 12.52 -0.04 3.96
C VAL A 147 13.77 0.59 4.56
N VAL A 148 14.93 0.12 4.14
CA VAL A 148 16.22 0.77 4.42
C VAL A 148 16.91 1.02 3.09
N GLU A 149 17.25 2.28 2.84
CA GLU A 149 18.05 2.71 1.69
C GLU A 149 19.53 2.58 2.04
N LEU A 150 20.32 2.02 1.13
CA LEU A 150 21.78 1.99 1.25
C LEU A 150 22.32 3.34 0.82
N GLU A 151 22.95 4.01 1.78
CA GLU A 151 23.70 5.23 1.53
C GLU A 151 24.71 5.00 0.39
N ASN A 152 24.70 5.92 -0.58
CA ASN A 152 25.59 5.98 -1.75
C ASN A 152 25.35 5.00 -2.91
N GLU A 153 24.37 4.10 -2.85
CA GLU A 153 24.11 3.16 -3.97
C GLU A 153 22.70 3.24 -4.58
N GLY A 154 21.76 3.95 -3.94
CA GLY A 154 20.38 4.06 -4.42
C GLY A 154 19.64 2.72 -4.46
N VAL A 155 20.11 1.76 -3.65
CA VAL A 155 19.52 0.42 -3.49
C VAL A 155 18.74 0.39 -2.18
N CYS A 156 17.53 -0.14 -2.20
CA CYS A 156 16.68 -0.30 -1.04
C CYS A 156 16.49 -1.78 -0.71
N ILE A 157 16.49 -2.10 0.57
CA ILE A 157 16.14 -3.43 1.08
C ILE A 157 14.79 -3.33 1.78
N THR A 158 13.97 -4.34 1.57
CA THR A 158 12.71 -4.51 2.28
C THR A 158 12.57 -5.92 2.82
N VAL A 159 11.79 -6.02 3.89
CA VAL A 159 11.45 -7.27 4.54
C VAL A 159 10.01 -7.62 4.23
N GLU A 160 9.79 -8.79 3.63
CA GLU A 160 8.48 -9.40 3.65
C GLU A 160 8.40 -10.34 4.86
N LYS A 161 7.73 -9.90 5.91
CA LYS A 161 7.30 -10.80 6.98
C LYS A 161 6.23 -11.70 6.37
N GLN A 162 6.51 -12.99 6.22
CA GLN A 162 5.47 -13.97 5.89
C GLN A 162 4.41 -13.89 6.98
N LYS A 163 3.29 -13.20 6.72
CA LYS A 163 2.09 -13.40 7.50
C LYS A 163 1.76 -14.88 7.35
N MET A 164 1.66 -15.61 8.46
CA MET A 164 1.11 -16.98 8.47
C MET A 164 -0.30 -16.92 7.86
N ARG A 165 -0.38 -16.99 6.54
CA ARG A 165 -1.61 -17.28 5.81
C ARG A 165 -1.74 -18.78 5.92
N TRP A 166 -2.62 -19.21 6.83
CA TRP A 166 -2.98 -20.60 7.06
C TRP A 166 -3.46 -21.37 5.82
N LEU A 167 -3.68 -20.70 4.69
CA LEU A 167 -4.19 -21.29 3.47
C LEU A 167 -3.38 -20.79 2.27
N SER A 168 -2.74 -21.75 1.59
CA SER A 168 -1.88 -21.66 0.39
C SER A 168 -0.41 -21.28 0.61
N PRO A 169 0.53 -22.25 0.58
CA PRO A 169 1.91 -21.94 0.25
C PRO A 169 1.91 -21.48 -1.20
N ARG A 170 2.15 -20.19 -1.46
CA ARG A 170 2.52 -19.79 -2.82
C ARG A 170 3.89 -20.43 -3.08
N PRO A 171 4.05 -21.26 -4.12
CA PRO A 171 5.37 -21.71 -4.52
C PRO A 171 6.23 -20.47 -4.81
N MET A 172 7.50 -20.49 -4.37
CA MET A 172 8.52 -19.55 -4.80
C MET A 172 8.76 -19.74 -6.30
N THR A 173 7.82 -19.30 -7.13
CA THR A 173 8.07 -19.17 -8.55
C THR A 173 8.83 -17.88 -8.78
N ASN A 174 9.93 -17.98 -9.53
CA ASN A 174 10.70 -16.92 -10.19
C ASN A 174 9.82 -16.04 -11.09
N VAL A 175 8.72 -15.49 -10.58
CA VAL A 175 7.93 -14.48 -11.26
C VAL A 175 8.52 -13.16 -10.79
N ASP A 176 8.89 -12.32 -11.75
CA ASP A 176 9.30 -10.94 -11.48
C ASP A 176 8.22 -10.29 -10.60
N GLU A 177 8.56 -10.08 -9.33
CA GLU A 177 7.71 -9.38 -8.38
C GLU A 177 8.04 -7.91 -8.46
N TYR A 178 7.00 -7.09 -8.43
CA TYR A 178 7.13 -5.64 -8.48
C TYR A 178 6.64 -5.05 -7.17
N ILE A 179 7.28 -3.99 -6.71
CA ILE A 179 6.86 -3.23 -5.55
C ILE A 179 6.52 -1.82 -5.97
N VAL A 180 5.45 -1.29 -5.40
CA VAL A 180 5.10 0.12 -5.52
C VAL A 180 5.77 0.89 -4.41
N TYR A 181 6.63 1.83 -4.81
CA TYR A 181 7.34 2.75 -3.94
C TYR A 181 6.69 4.14 -4.01
N TYR A 182 6.36 4.69 -2.84
CA TYR A 182 5.72 6.01 -2.69
C TYR A 182 6.11 6.62 -1.34
N LYS A 183 6.49 7.90 -1.30
CA LYS A 183 6.88 8.62 -0.07
C LYS A 183 7.87 7.85 0.82
N ASN A 184 8.92 7.31 0.21
CA ASN A 184 9.93 6.51 0.91
C ASN A 184 9.38 5.29 1.68
N ASN A 185 8.22 4.80 1.28
CA ASN A 185 7.57 3.64 1.85
C ASN A 185 7.04 2.72 0.75
N ILE A 186 6.95 1.43 1.12
CA ILE A 186 6.32 0.43 0.26
C ILE A 186 4.82 0.48 0.47
N VAL A 187 4.09 0.70 -0.62
CA VAL A 187 2.63 0.70 -0.58
C VAL A 187 2.10 -0.73 -0.68
N SER A 188 2.64 -1.52 -1.60
CA SER A 188 2.24 -2.92 -1.82
C SER A 188 3.15 -3.66 -2.80
N SER A 189 3.25 -4.97 -2.64
CA SER A 189 3.74 -5.91 -3.66
C SER A 189 2.68 -6.18 -4.74
N ILE A 190 3.09 -6.22 -6.00
CA ILE A 190 2.25 -6.47 -7.16
C ILE A 190 2.84 -7.62 -7.98
N SER A 191 1.97 -8.53 -8.42
CA SER A 191 2.35 -9.58 -9.37
C SER A 191 2.20 -9.11 -10.81
N ASN A 192 2.98 -9.66 -11.74
CA ASN A 192 2.85 -9.35 -13.18
C ASN A 192 1.40 -9.56 -13.70
N ARG A 193 0.68 -10.56 -13.15
CA ARG A 193 -0.74 -10.80 -13.50
C ARG A 193 -1.65 -9.63 -13.13
N ASP A 194 -1.42 -9.00 -11.98
CA ASP A 194 -2.21 -7.87 -11.52
C ASP A 194 -1.90 -6.61 -12.33
N MET A 195 -0.65 -6.43 -12.80
CA MET A 195 -0.30 -5.34 -13.70
C MET A 195 -0.97 -5.49 -15.08
N ARG A 196 -1.05 -6.71 -15.62
CA ARG A 196 -1.73 -6.96 -16.91
C ARG A 196 -3.22 -6.59 -16.92
N ARG A 197 -3.88 -6.45 -15.78
CA ARG A 197 -5.28 -5.98 -15.72
C ARG A 197 -5.44 -4.50 -16.07
N TYR A 198 -4.35 -3.75 -16.04
CA TYR A 198 -4.32 -2.29 -16.25
C TYR A 198 -3.47 -1.86 -17.45
N LEU A 199 -2.87 -2.84 -18.16
CA LEU A 199 -2.14 -2.69 -19.42
C LEU A 199 -3.08 -2.91 -20.61
#